data_AF-A1T489-F1
#
_entry.id   AF-A1T489-F1
#
_cell.length_a   1.000
_cell.length_b   1.000
_cell.length_c   1.000
_cell.angle_alpha   90.00
_cell.angle_beta   90.00
_cell.angle_gamma   90.00
#
_symmetry.space_group_name_H-M   'P 1'
#
loop_
_entity.id
_entity.type
_entity.pdbx_description
1 polymer ?
#
loop_
_entity_poly.entity_id
_entity_poly.type
_entity_poly.pdbx_seq_one_letter_code
_entity_poly.pdbx_strand_id
1 'polypeptide(L)'
;MDSSELSEAAWDLVEHCRKWLNISELNTAFVRLGVGEYNDAMIIALKSALRAGESLPAHLLARLAALGQVYYFDQDLTGLLATLDPE
;
A
#
# COMPACT_ATOMS: atom_id res chain seq x y z
N MET A 1 12.03 3.79 -15.71
CA MET A 1 11.52 3.67 -14.35
C MET A 1 10.73 2.38 -14.30
N ASP A 2 11.36 1.39 -13.68
CA ASP A 2 11.01 -0.02 -13.81
C ASP A 2 9.92 -0.41 -12.84
N SER A 3 9.02 -1.31 -13.28
CA SER A 3 7.99 -1.97 -12.46
C SER A 3 8.52 -2.49 -11.11
N SER A 4 9.83 -2.72 -11.01
CA SER A 4 10.56 -3.04 -9.79
C SER A 4 10.35 -2.05 -8.64
N GLU A 5 10.36 -0.73 -8.88
CA GLU A 5 10.26 0.25 -7.79
C GLU A 5 8.87 0.27 -7.15
N LEU A 6 7.83 0.13 -7.98
CA LEU A 6 6.45 -0.05 -7.52
C LEU A 6 6.29 -1.35 -6.75
N SER A 7 6.88 -2.44 -7.25
CA SER A 7 6.83 -3.74 -6.59
C SER A 7 7.49 -3.69 -5.20
N GLU A 8 8.68 -3.10 -5.09
CA GLU A 8 9.40 -2.94 -3.81
C GLU A 8 8.58 -2.12 -2.82
N ALA A 9 8.00 -0.99 -3.25
CA ALA A 9 7.15 -0.18 -2.39
C ALA A 9 5.89 -0.93 -1.92
N ALA A 10 5.30 -1.77 -2.77
CA ALA A 10 4.15 -2.59 -2.43
C ALA A 10 4.50 -3.66 -1.37
N TRP A 11 5.66 -4.32 -1.55
CA TRP A 11 6.19 -5.28 -0.59
C TRP A 11 6.49 -4.64 0.76
N ASP A 12 7.23 -3.51 0.77
CA ASP A 12 7.55 -2.77 1.98
C ASP A 12 6.30 -2.34 2.75
N LEU A 13 5.27 -1.86 2.03
CA LEU A 13 4.01 -1.45 2.64
C LEU A 13 3.26 -2.63 3.28
N VAL A 14 3.13 -3.75 2.57
CA VAL A 14 2.45 -4.96 3.09
C VAL A 14 3.21 -5.52 4.28
N GLU A 15 4.55 -5.54 4.23
CA GLU A 15 5.38 -5.99 5.34
C GLU A 15 5.23 -5.08 6.57
N HIS A 16 5.20 -3.75 6.36
CA HIS A 16 4.95 -2.79 7.44
C HIS A 16 3.57 -3.00 8.07
N CYS A 17 2.53 -3.21 7.25
CA CYS A 17 1.17 -3.42 7.72
C CYS A 17 0.89 -4.83 8.24
N ARG A 18 1.84 -5.77 8.12
CA ARG A 18 1.69 -7.18 8.50
C ARG A 18 1.17 -7.38 9.92
N LYS A 19 1.54 -6.51 10.87
CA LYS A 19 1.07 -6.57 12.27
C LYS A 19 -0.42 -6.26 12.44
N TRP A 20 -1.06 -5.61 11.48
CA TRP A 20 -2.47 -5.19 11.54
C TRP A 20 -3.37 -5.96 10.56
N LEU A 21 -2.75 -6.70 9.64
CA LEU A 21 -3.41 -7.59 8.70
C LEU A 21 -3.85 -8.87 9.42
N ASN A 22 -5.10 -9.29 9.20
CA ASN A 22 -5.51 -10.64 9.58
C ASN A 22 -4.95 -11.67 8.59
N ILE A 23 -4.99 -12.96 8.95
CA ILE A 23 -4.40 -14.04 8.14
C ILE A 23 -4.96 -14.08 6.71
N SER A 24 -6.26 -13.82 6.53
CA SER A 24 -6.90 -13.82 5.21
C SER A 24 -6.43 -12.64 4.35
N GLU A 25 -6.34 -11.45 4.95
CA GLU A 25 -5.86 -10.24 4.30
C GLU A 25 -4.38 -10.37 3.91
N LEU A 26 -3.55 -10.89 4.82
CA LEU A 26 -2.14 -11.11 4.59
C LEU A 26 -1.90 -12.09 3.44
N ASN A 27 -2.61 -13.23 3.44
CA ASN A 27 -2.52 -14.20 2.34
C ASN A 27 -2.97 -13.60 1.02
N THR A 28 -4.04 -12.82 1.02
CA THR A 28 -4.55 -12.17 -0.20
C THR A 28 -3.55 -11.13 -0.70
N ALA A 29 -2.99 -10.29 0.17
CA ALA A 29 -1.99 -9.30 -0.18
C ALA A 29 -0.75 -9.95 -0.81
N PHE A 30 -0.21 -11.02 -0.21
CA PHE A 30 0.95 -11.72 -0.78
C PHE A 30 0.66 -12.38 -2.14
N VAL A 31 -0.53 -12.96 -2.33
CA VAL A 31 -0.93 -13.50 -3.64
C VAL A 31 -0.98 -12.38 -4.68
N ARG A 32 -1.60 -11.23 -4.36
CA ARG A 32 -1.68 -10.07 -5.25
C ARG A 32 -0.30 -9.50 -5.60
N LEU A 33 0.61 -9.41 -4.63
CA LEU A 33 2.00 -9.04 -4.86
C LEU A 33 2.71 -10.00 -5.82
N GLY A 34 2.48 -11.31 -5.68
CA GLY A 34 3.10 -12.34 -6.52
C GLY A 34 2.62 -12.35 -7.97
N VAL A 35 1.40 -11.87 -8.24
CA VAL A 35 0.83 -11.79 -9.60
C VAL A 35 0.97 -10.41 -10.24
N GLY A 36 1.57 -9.44 -9.54
CA GLY A 36 1.78 -8.08 -10.04
C GLY A 36 0.60 -7.13 -9.84
N GLU A 37 -0.42 -7.51 -9.06
CA GLU A 37 -1.55 -6.65 -8.70
C GLU A 37 -1.20 -5.80 -7.47
N TYR A 38 -0.21 -4.93 -7.64
CA TYR A 38 0.35 -4.12 -6.56
C TYR A 38 -0.67 -3.17 -5.94
N ASN A 39 -1.55 -2.57 -6.75
CA ASN A 39 -2.58 -1.65 -6.26
C ASN A 39 -3.53 -2.34 -5.27
N ASP A 40 -4.02 -3.53 -5.57
CA ASP A 40 -4.87 -4.31 -4.66
C ASP A 40 -4.15 -4.69 -3.36
N ALA A 41 -2.89 -5.13 -3.47
CA ALA A 41 -2.08 -5.44 -2.29
C ALA A 41 -1.90 -4.23 -1.38
N MET A 42 -1.60 -3.06 -1.97
CA MET A 42 -1.48 -1.80 -1.24
C MET A 42 -2.80 -1.41 -0.59
N ILE A 43 -3.93 -1.49 -1.30
CA ILE A 43 -5.27 -1.17 -0.74
C ILE A 43 -5.57 -2.02 0.50
N ILE A 44 -5.27 -3.33 0.45
CA ILE A 44 -5.48 -4.24 1.60
C ILE A 44 -4.63 -3.78 2.80
N ALA A 45 -3.35 -3.46 2.57
CA ALA A 45 -2.45 -2.98 3.60
C ALA A 45 -2.92 -1.64 4.20
N LEU A 46 -3.29 -0.66 3.38
CA LEU A 46 -3.75 0.66 3.82
C LEU A 46 -5.07 0.57 4.62
N LYS A 47 -6.03 -0.22 4.15
CA LYS A 47 -7.29 -0.46 4.88
C LYS A 47 -7.04 -1.06 6.26
N SER A 48 -6.06 -1.96 6.38
CA SER A 48 -5.70 -2.55 7.68
C SER A 48 -5.08 -1.54 8.64
N ALA A 49 -4.20 -0.65 8.15
CA ALA A 49 -3.60 0.42 8.96
C ALA A 49 -4.66 1.44 9.40
N LEU A 50 -5.55 1.85 8.50
CA LEU A 50 -6.67 2.74 8.80
C LEU A 50 -7.61 2.14 9.86
N ARG A 51 -7.93 0.84 9.73
CA ARG A 51 -8.71 0.11 10.74
C ARG A 51 -8.03 0.06 12.10
N ALA A 52 -6.71 -0.05 12.13
CA ALA A 52 -5.93 -0.02 13.36
C ALA A 52 -5.80 1.39 13.97
N GLY A 53 -6.16 2.44 13.21
CA GLY A 53 -5.96 3.82 13.61
C GLY A 53 -4.49 4.23 13.61
N GLU A 54 -3.66 3.52 12.85
CA GLU A 54 -2.21 3.71 12.83
C GLU A 54 -1.81 4.49 11.58
N SER A 55 -0.95 5.49 11.78
CA SER A 55 -0.38 6.26 10.68
C SER A 55 0.76 5.50 10.03
N LEU A 56 0.88 5.67 8.71
CA LEU A 56 2.06 5.18 7.99
C LEU A 56 3.26 6.07 8.27
N PRO A 57 4.48 5.53 8.19
CA PRO A 57 5.68 6.34 8.24
C PRO A 57 5.68 7.36 7.09
N ALA A 58 6.00 8.62 7.39
CA ALA A 58 5.99 9.71 6.41
C ALA A 58 6.86 9.41 5.17
N HIS A 59 7.97 8.68 5.32
CA HIS A 59 8.82 8.28 4.20
C HIS A 59 8.13 7.29 3.25
N LEU A 60 7.33 6.37 3.79
CA LEU A 60 6.56 5.39 3.01
C LEU A 60 5.42 6.10 2.27
N LEU A 61 4.75 7.03 2.95
CA LEU A 61 3.68 7.84 2.36
C LEU A 61 4.22 8.73 1.23
N ALA A 62 5.32 9.44 1.46
CA ALA A 62 5.98 10.25 0.43
C ALA A 62 6.43 9.41 -0.78
N ARG A 63 6.96 8.20 -0.55
CA ARG A 63 7.33 7.27 -1.62
C ARG A 63 6.11 6.83 -2.42
N LEU A 64 5.01 6.46 -1.77
CA LEU A 64 3.76 6.06 -2.43
C LEU A 64 3.14 7.22 -3.20
N ALA A 65 3.15 8.44 -2.65
CA ALA A 65 2.67 9.63 -3.32
C ALA A 65 3.49 9.94 -4.59
N ALA A 66 4.83 9.84 -4.52
CA ALA A 66 5.70 10.00 -5.68
C ALA A 66 5.44 8.92 -6.74
N LEU A 67 5.24 7.68 -6.33
CA LEU A 67 4.89 6.58 -7.25
C LEU A 67 3.53 6.79 -7.90
N GLY A 68 2.53 7.32 -7.19
CA GLY A 68 1.21 7.65 -7.74
C GLY A 68 1.24 8.77 -8.80
N GLN A 69 2.31 9.57 -8.87
CA GLN A 69 2.52 10.53 -9.95
C GLN A 69 3.08 9.89 -11.23
N VAL A 70 3.70 8.71 -11.11
CA VAL A 70 4.41 8.02 -12.20
C VAL A 70 3.64 6.79 -12.68
N TYR A 71 2.97 6.08 -11.78
CA TYR A 71 2.19 4.89 -12.01
C TYR A 71 0.71 5.16 -11.81
N TYR A 72 -0.14 4.45 -12.56
CA TYR A 72 -1.59 4.53 -12.38
C TYR A 72 -1.99 3.91 -11.03
N PHE A 73 -2.39 4.76 -10.09
CA PHE A 73 -3.09 4.36 -8.89
C PHE A 73 -4.59 4.47 -9.13
N ASP A 74 -5.32 3.43 -8.74
CA ASP A 74 -6.77 3.47 -8.84
C ASP A 74 -7.38 4.47 -7.85
N GLN A 75 -8.65 4.84 -8.06
CA GLN A 75 -9.34 5.84 -7.24
C GLN A 75 -9.43 5.41 -5.78
N ASP A 76 -9.65 4.12 -5.51
CA ASP A 76 -9.65 3.56 -4.16
C ASP A 76 -8.30 3.79 -3.44
N LEU A 77 -7.19 3.49 -4.13
CA LEU A 77 -5.85 3.64 -3.57
C LEU A 77 -5.52 5.12 -3.30
N THR A 78 -5.84 5.98 -4.26
CA THR A 78 -5.62 7.42 -4.14
C THR A 78 -6.43 8.03 -2.98
N GLY A 79 -7.69 7.64 -2.83
CA GLY A 79 -8.54 8.09 -1.73
C GLY A 79 -8.04 7.65 -0.36
N LEU A 80 -7.52 6.42 -0.26
CA LEU A 80 -6.93 5.93 1.00
C LEU A 80 -5.65 6.68 1.37
N LEU A 81 -4.77 6.96 0.40
CA LEU A 81 -3.55 7.73 0.63
C LEU A 81 -3.86 9.15 1.13
N ALA A 82 -4.83 9.83 0.50
CA ALA A 82 -5.28 11.16 0.93
C ALA A 82 -5.88 11.18 2.34
N THR A 83 -6.42 10.06 2.82
CA THR A 83 -6.96 9.96 4.19
C THR A 83 -5.84 9.78 5.23
N LEU A 84 -4.72 9.19 4.83
CA LEU A 84 -3.59 8.88 5.72
C LEU A 84 -2.54 10.00 5.78
N ASP A 85 -2.60 10.96 4.84
CA ASP A 85 -1.78 12.17 4.78
C ASP A 85 -2.65 13.42 5.03
N PRO A 86 -3.06 13.69 6.29
CA PRO A 86 -3.67 14.97 6.60
C PRO A 86 -2.54 16.02 6.68
N GLU A 87 -2.46 16.89 5.67
CA GLU A 87 -1.71 18.17 5.76
C GLU A 87 -2.01 18.94 7.05
#